data_AF-A0A7S0GI38-F1
#
_entry.id   AF-A0A7S0GI38-F1
#
_cell.length_a   1.000
_cell.length_b   1.000
_cell.length_c   1.000
_cell.angle_alpha   90.00
_cell.angle_beta   90.00
_cell.angle_gamma   90.00
#
_symmetry.space_group_name_H-M   'P 1'
#
loop_
_entity.id
_entity.type
_entity.pdbx_description
1 polymer ?
#
loop_
_entity_poly.entity_id
_entity_poly.type
_entity_poly.pdbx_seq_one_letter_code
_entity_poly.pdbx_strand_id
1 'polypeptide(L)'
;TNSIFILFALGICSMMSLPMAQAYFQPPISQSLFAKSVTNRKRTALGCICIDCKLVTNCTSYHFVEKQHSQPHMTSNPNFTPASGSPTVEVNVRTTTPSMGNTLSELRDEHEQQQRLSEEGKKTKTYEFGGVVSYEFDVVGCESFVEDTGCWIRNMPDEIRVANPEFVPT
;
A
#
# COMPACT_ATOMS: atom_id res chain seq x y z
N THR A 1 -98.11 -25.46 -7.83
CA THR A 1 -96.96 -25.71 -6.94
C THR A 1 -96.18 -26.88 -7.50
N ASN A 2 -95.20 -26.60 -8.36
CA ASN A 2 -94.19 -27.54 -8.85
C ASN A 2 -93.20 -26.79 -9.75
N SER A 3 -91.99 -27.35 -9.81
CA SER A 3 -91.00 -27.22 -10.88
C SER A 3 -89.97 -26.09 -10.78
N ILE A 4 -88.86 -26.50 -10.16
CA ILE A 4 -87.47 -26.15 -10.52
C ILE A 4 -87.28 -26.23 -12.04
N PHE A 5 -86.73 -25.17 -12.65
CA PHE A 5 -85.97 -25.27 -13.90
C PHE A 5 -84.75 -24.33 -13.86
N ILE A 6 -83.62 -25.00 -14.13
CA ILE A 6 -82.24 -24.58 -14.33
C ILE A 6 -82.10 -23.46 -15.36
N LEU A 7 -81.13 -22.56 -15.21
CA LEU A 7 -80.28 -22.09 -16.32
C LEU A 7 -78.98 -21.46 -15.80
N PHE A 8 -77.88 -22.06 -16.27
CA PHE A 8 -76.50 -21.62 -16.11
C PHE A 8 -76.26 -20.26 -16.78
N ALA A 9 -75.50 -19.38 -16.14
CA ALA A 9 -74.88 -18.24 -16.80
C ALA A 9 -73.42 -18.10 -16.36
N LEU A 10 -72.56 -18.13 -17.36
CA LEU A 10 -71.10 -18.03 -17.36
C LEU A 10 -70.63 -16.71 -16.75
N GLY A 11 -69.50 -16.74 -16.05
CA GLY A 11 -68.98 -15.55 -15.37
C GLY A 11 -67.48 -15.55 -15.09
N ILE A 12 -66.69 -15.38 -16.17
CA ILE A 12 -65.41 -14.65 -16.25
C ILE A 12 -64.22 -15.10 -15.38
N CYS A 13 -63.31 -15.80 -16.07
CA CYS A 13 -61.89 -15.93 -15.78
C CYS A 13 -61.22 -14.55 -15.87
N SER A 14 -60.71 -14.01 -14.76
CA SER A 14 -59.89 -12.78 -14.74
C SER A 14 -58.47 -13.15 -14.35
N MET A 15 -57.63 -13.33 -15.37
CA MET A 15 -56.18 -13.47 -15.27
C MET A 15 -55.60 -12.10 -14.92
N MET A 16 -55.29 -11.85 -13.65
CA MET A 16 -54.60 -10.62 -13.26
C MET A 16 -53.12 -10.71 -13.65
N SER A 17 -52.86 -10.04 -14.77
CA SER A 17 -51.67 -9.33 -15.22
C SER A 17 -50.40 -9.38 -14.34
N LEU A 18 -49.30 -9.80 -14.99
CA LEU A 18 -47.93 -9.59 -14.55
C LEU A 18 -47.62 -8.08 -14.41
N PRO A 19 -46.93 -7.63 -13.34
CA PRO A 19 -46.38 -6.29 -13.30
C PRO A 19 -45.14 -6.16 -14.18
N MET A 20 -45.28 -5.26 -15.15
CA MET A 20 -44.29 -4.63 -16.01
C MET A 20 -42.92 -4.42 -15.37
N ALA A 21 -41.87 -4.80 -16.11
CA ALA A 21 -40.48 -4.49 -15.81
C ALA A 21 -40.28 -2.97 -15.65
N GLN A 22 -39.85 -2.54 -14.46
CA GLN A 22 -39.30 -1.21 -14.24
C GLN A 22 -37.90 -1.17 -14.85
N ALA A 23 -37.80 -0.56 -16.03
CA ALA A 23 -36.53 -0.12 -16.58
C ALA A 23 -36.01 1.01 -15.68
N TYR A 24 -35.06 0.69 -14.80
CA TYR A 24 -34.28 1.68 -14.07
C TYR A 24 -33.40 2.43 -15.06
N PHE A 25 -33.82 3.63 -15.43
CA PHE A 25 -33.02 4.59 -16.19
C PHE A 25 -31.95 5.14 -15.23
N GLN A 26 -30.76 4.55 -15.21
CA GLN A 26 -29.63 5.16 -14.51
C GLN A 26 -29.19 6.40 -15.31
N PRO A 27 -29.10 7.60 -14.70
CA PRO A 27 -28.46 8.71 -15.38
C PRO A 27 -26.99 8.35 -15.66
N PRO A 28 -26.43 8.74 -16.81
CA PRO A 28 -25.02 8.52 -17.07
C PRO A 28 -24.22 9.22 -15.96
N ILE A 29 -23.46 8.43 -15.21
CA ILE A 29 -22.45 8.91 -14.29
C ILE A 29 -21.54 9.81 -15.13
N SER A 30 -21.69 11.13 -14.94
CA SER A 30 -20.75 12.10 -15.46
C SER A 30 -19.43 11.76 -14.82
N GLN A 31 -18.59 11.02 -15.56
CA GLN A 31 -17.19 10.85 -15.25
C GLN A 31 -16.59 12.24 -15.37
N SER A 32 -16.65 12.97 -14.27
CA SER A 32 -15.89 14.16 -14.01
C SER A 32 -14.43 13.81 -14.32
N LEU A 33 -14.00 14.20 -15.51
CA LEU A 33 -12.63 14.35 -15.94
C LEU A 33 -11.98 15.45 -15.11
N PHE A 34 -11.86 15.23 -13.80
CA PHE A 34 -10.84 15.87 -13.00
C PHE A 34 -9.70 14.88 -12.86
N ALA A 35 -9.09 14.55 -14.00
CA ALA A 35 -7.66 14.32 -14.00
C ALA A 35 -7.00 15.65 -13.62
N LYS A 36 -6.97 15.96 -12.32
CA LYS A 36 -6.04 16.94 -11.80
C LYS A 36 -4.67 16.39 -12.16
N SER A 37 -4.10 16.98 -13.20
CA SER A 37 -2.75 16.74 -13.68
C SER A 37 -1.84 16.60 -12.47
N VAL A 38 -1.47 15.36 -12.16
CA VAL A 38 -0.31 15.08 -11.33
C VAL A 38 0.84 15.63 -12.15
N THR A 39 1.19 16.88 -11.87
CA THR A 39 2.31 17.56 -12.50
C THR A 39 3.49 16.61 -12.44
N ASN A 40 3.96 16.20 -13.62
CA ASN A 40 5.09 15.33 -13.80
C ASN A 40 6.33 16.07 -13.27
N ARG A 41 6.52 15.99 -11.96
CA ARG A 41 7.75 16.39 -11.30
C ARG A 41 8.76 15.33 -11.73
N LYS A 42 9.84 15.76 -12.39
CA LYS A 42 10.98 14.91 -12.73
C LYS A 42 11.28 14.07 -11.48
N ARG A 43 11.03 12.76 -11.55
CA ARG A 43 11.30 11.86 -10.43
C ARG A 43 12.79 11.94 -10.15
N THR A 44 13.16 12.58 -9.05
CA THR A 44 14.47 12.34 -8.43
C THR A 44 14.52 10.86 -8.04
N ALA A 45 15.72 10.30 -7.94
CA ALA A 45 15.98 8.87 -7.93
C ALA A 45 15.63 8.17 -6.59
N LEU A 46 14.45 8.45 -6.04
CA LEU A 46 13.90 8.18 -4.69
C LEU A 46 14.14 9.37 -3.75
N GLY A 47 13.19 10.31 -3.76
CA GLY A 47 13.10 11.37 -2.78
C GLY A 47 11.64 11.55 -2.37
N CYS A 48 11.36 11.33 -1.08
CA CYS A 48 10.04 11.56 -0.51
C CYS A 48 9.57 13.00 -0.77
N ILE A 49 8.37 13.22 -1.30
CA ILE A 49 7.84 14.58 -1.53
C ILE A 49 7.71 15.40 -0.24
N CYS A 50 7.74 14.76 0.93
CA CYS A 50 7.67 15.45 2.21
C CYS A 50 8.85 16.41 2.44
N ILE A 51 10.00 16.22 1.76
CA ILE A 51 11.16 17.11 1.89
C ILE A 51 10.85 18.57 1.51
N ASP A 52 9.92 18.74 0.58
CA ASP A 52 9.52 20.02 -0.02
C ASP A 52 8.06 20.36 0.30
N CYS A 53 7.48 19.81 1.38
CA CYS A 53 6.11 20.12 1.76
C CYS A 53 6.06 21.04 2.98
N LYS A 54 5.27 22.12 2.90
CA LYS A 54 5.00 23.03 4.02
C LYS A 54 4.41 22.33 5.25
N LEU A 55 3.71 21.22 5.04
CA LEU A 55 3.01 20.47 6.09
C LEU A 55 3.89 19.38 6.73
N VAL A 56 5.18 19.29 6.37
CA VAL A 56 6.12 18.29 6.88
C VAL A 56 6.16 18.24 8.41
N THR A 57 6.05 19.39 9.07
CA THR A 57 6.11 19.50 10.54
C THR A 57 4.76 19.35 11.24
N ASN A 58 3.65 19.13 10.55
CA ASN A 58 2.33 19.17 11.17
C ASN A 58 1.32 18.13 10.64
N CYS A 59 1.71 17.33 9.63
CA CYS A 59 0.86 16.31 9.02
C CYS A 59 0.94 14.99 9.79
N THR A 60 -0.20 14.45 10.21
CA THR A 60 -0.31 13.17 10.92
C THR A 60 0.22 11.99 10.11
N SER A 61 0.01 12.00 8.79
CA SER A 61 0.53 10.95 7.91
C SER A 61 2.04 11.06 7.68
N TYR A 62 2.60 12.26 7.64
CA TYR A 62 4.07 12.42 7.52
C TYR A 62 4.77 12.01 8.81
N HIS A 63 4.18 12.33 9.96
CA HIS A 63 4.62 11.83 11.26
C HIS A 63 4.64 10.28 11.33
N PHE A 64 3.70 9.61 10.69
CA PHE A 64 3.74 8.14 10.56
C PHE A 64 4.92 7.65 9.71
N VAL A 65 5.24 8.34 8.61
CA VAL A 65 6.35 7.98 7.71
C VAL A 65 7.70 8.17 8.41
N GLU A 66 7.88 9.25 9.17
CA GLU A 66 9.08 9.47 10.01
C GLU A 66 9.38 8.26 10.91
N LYS A 67 8.33 7.68 11.49
CA LYS A 67 8.44 6.46 12.31
C LYS A 67 8.92 5.25 11.50
N GLN A 68 8.45 5.09 10.25
CA GLN A 68 8.89 4.00 9.37
C GLN A 68 10.37 4.17 8.99
N HIS A 69 10.85 5.40 8.87
CA HIS A 69 12.27 5.68 8.64
C HIS A 69 13.16 5.54 9.88
N SER A 70 12.57 5.27 11.05
CA SER A 70 13.27 5.31 12.35
C SER A 70 14.00 6.64 12.60
N GLN A 71 13.47 7.73 12.06
CA GLN A 71 14.00 9.08 12.26
C GLN A 71 13.29 9.77 13.42
N PRO A 72 13.95 10.72 14.11
CA PRO A 72 13.29 11.58 15.08
C PRO A 72 12.10 12.32 14.47
N HIS A 73 11.05 12.50 15.27
CA HIS A 73 9.87 13.25 14.85
C HIS A 73 10.14 14.75 14.81
N MET A 74 9.69 15.44 13.75
CA MET A 74 9.81 16.91 13.67
C MET A 74 8.91 17.63 14.67
N THR A 75 7.72 17.08 14.91
CA THR A 75 6.77 17.52 15.92
C THR A 75 6.25 16.29 16.65
N SER A 76 5.96 16.40 17.94
CA SER A 76 5.38 15.29 18.71
C SER A 76 3.85 15.22 18.61
N ASN A 77 3.20 16.28 18.14
CA ASN A 77 1.73 16.37 18.09
C ASN A 77 1.26 17.08 16.81
N PRO A 78 1.28 16.39 15.65
CA PRO A 78 0.74 16.92 14.41
C PRO A 78 -0.77 17.11 14.51
N ASN A 79 -1.28 18.26 14.08
CA ASN A 79 -2.72 18.59 14.14
C ASN A 79 -3.40 18.61 12.76
N PHE A 80 -2.64 18.47 11.67
CA PHE A 80 -3.16 18.43 10.32
C PHE A 80 -3.36 16.99 9.86
N THR A 81 -4.57 16.65 9.42
CA THR A 81 -4.87 15.37 8.78
C THR A 81 -5.11 15.60 7.28
N PRO A 82 -4.38 14.88 6.40
CA PRO A 82 -4.55 15.03 4.96
C PRO A 82 -5.91 14.51 4.47
N ALA A 83 -6.22 14.80 3.20
CA ALA A 83 -7.44 14.32 2.56
C ALA A 83 -7.53 12.78 2.60
N SER A 84 -8.76 12.26 2.67
CA SER A 84 -9.01 10.81 2.70
C SER A 84 -8.41 10.12 1.47
N GLY A 85 -7.65 9.04 1.68
CA GLY A 85 -6.92 8.36 0.61
C GLY A 85 -5.55 8.97 0.27
N SER A 86 -5.09 9.96 1.05
CA SER A 86 -3.80 10.64 0.89
C SER A 86 -3.01 10.63 2.21
N PRO A 87 -1.66 10.62 2.19
CA PRO A 87 -0.75 10.57 1.04
C PRO A 87 -0.63 9.17 0.41
N THR A 88 -0.12 9.13 -0.83
CA THR A 88 0.30 7.90 -1.51
C THR A 88 1.73 7.56 -1.11
N VAL A 89 1.91 6.37 -0.54
CA VAL A 89 3.20 5.85 -0.09
C VAL A 89 3.58 4.64 -0.96
N GLU A 90 4.75 4.70 -1.59
CA GLU A 90 5.39 3.60 -2.28
C GLU A 90 6.24 2.81 -1.28
N VAL A 91 6.15 1.47 -1.30
CA VAL A 91 6.93 0.60 -0.41
C VAL A 91 7.77 -0.32 -1.25
N ASN A 92 9.09 -0.15 -1.16
CA ASN A 92 10.06 -0.99 -1.85
C ASN A 92 10.58 -2.07 -0.89
N VAL A 93 10.41 -3.33 -1.27
CA VAL A 93 10.84 -4.49 -0.47
C VAL A 93 12.07 -5.10 -1.12
N ARG A 94 13.20 -5.03 -0.43
CA ARG A 94 14.46 -5.60 -0.91
C ARG A 94 14.82 -6.81 -0.06
N THR A 95 14.92 -7.97 -0.70
CA THR A 95 15.43 -9.19 -0.07
C THR A 95 16.91 -9.31 -0.40
N THR A 96 17.75 -9.09 0.60
CA THR A 96 19.16 -9.46 0.51
C THR A 96 19.28 -10.93 0.87
N THR A 97 19.44 -11.77 -0.15
CA THR A 97 20.03 -13.09 0.06
C THR A 97 21.50 -12.86 0.40
N PRO A 98 22.04 -13.46 1.48
CA PRO A 98 23.48 -13.55 1.62
C PRO A 98 23.98 -14.20 0.32
N SER A 99 24.99 -13.63 -0.33
CA SER A 99 25.51 -14.16 -1.59
C SER A 99 26.07 -15.57 -1.37
N MET A 100 25.24 -16.61 -1.48
CA MET A 100 25.68 -18.00 -1.61
C MET A 100 26.14 -18.26 -3.04
N GLY A 101 26.99 -17.39 -3.59
CA GLY A 101 27.68 -17.64 -4.85
C GLY A 101 28.92 -18.51 -4.66
N ASN A 102 29.49 -18.50 -3.45
CA ASN A 102 30.71 -19.20 -3.06
C ASN A 102 30.47 -20.38 -2.12
N THR A 103 29.44 -20.35 -1.27
CA THR A 103 29.18 -21.43 -0.30
C THR A 103 28.43 -22.64 -0.87
N LEU A 104 27.71 -22.52 -2.00
CA LEU A 104 26.89 -23.63 -2.50
C LEU A 104 27.72 -24.76 -3.14
N SER A 105 28.84 -24.43 -3.81
CA SER A 105 29.76 -25.45 -4.34
C SER A 105 30.56 -26.11 -3.22
N GLU A 106 31.06 -25.31 -2.27
CA GLU A 106 31.79 -25.79 -1.10
C GLU A 106 30.94 -26.73 -0.23
N LEU A 107 29.65 -26.41 -0.02
CA LEU A 107 28.72 -27.27 0.71
C LEU A 107 28.37 -28.56 -0.05
N ARG A 108 28.34 -28.55 -1.40
CA ARG A 108 28.12 -29.76 -2.21
C ARG A 108 29.32 -30.70 -2.09
N ASP A 109 30.53 -30.15 -2.18
CA ASP A 109 31.77 -30.91 -2.09
C ASP A 109 31.97 -31.52 -0.68
N GLU A 110 31.62 -30.78 0.38
CA GLU A 110 31.62 -31.30 1.75
C GLU A 110 30.58 -32.40 1.98
N HIS A 111 29.39 -32.29 1.37
CA HIS A 111 28.33 -33.29 1.52
C HIS A 111 28.68 -34.60 0.80
N GLU A 112 29.32 -34.50 -0.38
CA GLU A 112 29.82 -35.67 -1.12
C GLU A 112 30.98 -36.38 -0.39
N GLN A 113 31.81 -35.64 0.37
CA GLN A 113 32.85 -36.25 1.22
C GLN A 113 32.27 -36.93 2.48
N GLN A 114 31.26 -36.35 3.12
CA GLN A 114 30.61 -36.94 4.30
C GLN A 114 29.81 -38.21 3.98
N GLN A 115 29.19 -38.30 2.80
CA GLN A 115 28.45 -39.50 2.38
C GLN A 115 29.34 -40.72 2.09
N ARG A 116 30.67 -40.56 1.99
CA ARG A 116 31.62 -41.67 1.79
C ARG A 116 32.12 -42.30 3.10
N LEU A 117 31.78 -41.77 4.28
CA LEU A 117 32.44 -42.13 5.54
C LEU A 117 31.54 -42.49 6.74
N SER A 118 30.23 -42.71 6.60
CA SER A 118 29.45 -43.25 7.73
C SER A 118 28.16 -43.98 7.33
N GLU A 119 28.16 -45.30 7.41
CA GLU A 119 27.00 -46.10 7.82
C GLU A 119 26.91 -46.08 9.36
N GLU A 120 26.68 -44.91 9.98
CA GLU A 120 26.27 -44.83 11.39
C GLU A 120 25.85 -43.38 11.71
N GLY A 121 24.58 -43.19 12.09
CA GLY A 121 24.08 -41.97 12.73
C GLY A 121 23.92 -40.74 11.83
N LYS A 122 22.80 -40.66 11.11
CA LYS A 122 22.42 -39.50 10.27
C LYS A 122 22.23 -38.23 11.11
N LYS A 123 23.27 -37.42 11.25
CA LYS A 123 23.21 -36.10 11.92
C LYS A 123 22.71 -35.05 10.91
N THR A 124 21.43 -34.70 11.02
CA THR A 124 20.82 -33.63 10.22
C THR A 124 21.46 -32.28 10.59
N LYS A 125 22.26 -31.70 9.69
CA LYS A 125 22.67 -30.28 9.80
C LYS A 125 21.52 -29.42 9.28
N THR A 126 20.88 -28.67 10.17
CA THR A 126 19.88 -27.65 9.80
C THR A 126 20.61 -26.34 9.50
N TYR A 127 20.56 -25.86 8.26
CA TYR A 127 21.04 -24.53 7.88
C TYR A 127 19.84 -23.57 7.86
N GLU A 128 19.94 -22.50 8.64
CA GLU A 128 18.93 -21.44 8.71
C GLU A 128 19.14 -20.48 7.53
N PHE A 129 18.43 -20.73 6.43
CA PHE A 129 18.38 -19.85 5.26
C PHE A 129 17.47 -18.65 5.58
N GLY A 130 17.94 -17.75 6.44
CA GLY A 130 17.26 -16.49 6.73
C GLY A 130 17.80 -15.38 5.84
N GLY A 131 17.12 -15.08 4.73
CA GLY A 131 17.38 -13.84 3.98
C GLY A 131 16.99 -12.62 4.81
N VAL A 132 17.76 -11.53 4.73
CA VAL A 132 17.37 -10.26 5.37
C VAL A 132 16.44 -9.52 4.42
N VAL A 133 15.21 -9.24 4.87
CA VAL A 133 14.24 -8.42 4.15
C VAL A 133 14.30 -7.00 4.71
N SER A 134 14.46 -6.02 3.82
CA SER A 134 14.46 -4.59 4.16
C SER A 134 13.31 -3.88 3.45
N TYR A 135 12.78 -2.84 4.10
CA TYR A 135 11.65 -2.06 3.63
C TYR A 135 12.07 -0.59 3.53
N GLU A 136 11.71 0.04 2.42
CA GLU A 136 11.94 1.45 2.14
C GLU A 136 10.58 2.08 1.81
N PHE A 137 10.24 3.16 2.50
CA PHE A 137 8.92 3.82 2.40
C PHE A 137 9.11 5.20 1.80
N ASP A 138 8.47 5.48 0.67
CA ASP A 138 8.56 6.77 0.00
C ASP A 138 7.20 7.43 -0.19
N VAL A 139 7.06 8.68 0.27
CA VAL A 139 5.87 9.46 -0.05
C VAL A 139 6.01 9.98 -1.47
N VAL A 140 5.16 9.49 -2.38
CA VAL A 140 5.24 9.83 -3.82
C VAL A 140 4.13 10.79 -4.28
N GLY A 141 3.08 10.97 -3.47
CA GLY A 141 1.96 11.85 -3.79
C GLY A 141 1.18 12.27 -2.54
N CYS A 142 0.63 13.48 -2.55
CA CYS A 142 -0.28 13.94 -1.49
C CYS A 142 -1.23 15.01 -2.06
N GLU A 143 -2.53 14.88 -1.84
CA GLU A 143 -3.55 15.84 -2.29
C GLU A 143 -3.47 17.16 -1.51
N SER A 144 -3.00 17.08 -0.27
CA SER A 144 -2.74 18.23 0.59
C SER A 144 -1.33 18.79 0.43
N PHE A 145 -0.58 18.35 -0.58
CA PHE A 145 0.77 18.83 -0.82
C PHE A 145 0.77 20.34 -1.09
N VAL A 146 1.62 21.05 -0.34
CA VAL A 146 1.88 22.48 -0.53
C VAL A 146 3.38 22.64 -0.65
N GLU A 147 3.84 23.02 -1.83
CA GLU A 147 5.26 23.16 -2.12
C GLU A 147 5.91 24.23 -1.24
N ASP A 148 6.99 23.84 -0.58
CA ASP A 148 7.88 24.68 0.20
C ASP A 148 9.27 24.04 0.18
N THR A 149 10.10 24.43 -0.77
CA THR A 149 11.38 23.76 -1.05
C THR A 149 12.31 23.75 0.17
N GLY A 150 12.89 22.59 0.47
CA GLY A 150 13.78 22.41 1.60
C GLY A 150 13.13 22.69 2.96
N CYS A 151 11.80 22.63 3.06
CA CYS A 151 11.08 22.80 4.34
C CYS A 151 11.57 21.79 5.36
N TRP A 152 11.83 20.55 4.93
CA TRP A 152 12.38 19.52 5.80
C TRP A 152 13.77 19.90 6.31
N ILE A 153 14.67 20.39 5.45
CA ILE A 153 16.05 20.76 5.84
C ILE A 153 16.03 21.89 6.88
N ARG A 154 15.18 22.91 6.67
CA ARG A 154 15.01 24.01 7.63
C ARG A 154 14.48 23.56 8.99
N ASN A 155 13.67 22.50 9.01
CA ASN A 155 13.04 21.96 10.23
C ASN A 155 13.64 20.61 10.68
N MET A 156 14.76 20.19 10.10
CA MET A 156 15.41 18.91 10.40
C MET A 156 15.65 18.79 11.92
N PRO A 157 15.38 17.66 12.59
CA PRO A 157 15.68 17.51 14.00
C PRO A 157 17.18 17.69 14.31
N ASP A 158 17.49 18.27 15.48
CA ASP A 158 18.88 18.57 15.86
C ASP A 158 19.70 17.28 16.07
N GLU A 159 19.05 16.18 16.47
CA GLU A 159 19.68 14.87 16.61
C GLU A 159 20.26 14.39 15.27
N ILE A 160 19.55 14.63 14.16
CA ILE A 160 20.04 14.30 12.82
C ILE A 160 21.19 15.25 12.44
N ARG A 161 21.02 16.56 12.68
CA ARG A 161 22.06 17.57 12.37
C ARG A 161 23.38 17.28 13.07
N VAL A 162 23.32 16.88 14.34
CA VAL A 162 24.51 16.56 15.15
C VAL A 162 25.13 15.23 14.71
N ALA A 163 24.31 14.22 14.41
CA ALA A 163 24.80 12.90 14.00
C ALA A 163 25.39 12.91 12.58
N ASN A 164 24.85 13.71 11.66
CA ASN A 164 25.32 13.82 10.28
C ASN A 164 25.13 15.26 9.73
N PRO A 165 26.11 16.16 9.94
CA PRO A 165 26.01 17.57 9.52
C PRO A 165 25.93 17.77 8.00
N GLU A 166 26.50 16.84 7.22
CA GLU A 166 26.49 16.87 5.75
C GLU A 166 25.30 16.11 5.16
N PHE A 167 24.32 15.73 5.99
CA PHE A 167 23.14 15.02 5.53
C PHE A 167 22.32 15.90 4.59
N VAL A 168 22.16 15.43 3.36
CA VAL A 168 21.25 16.00 2.37
C VAL A 168 20.22 14.94 2.01
N PRO A 169 18.92 15.18 2.29
CA PRO A 169 17.86 14.32 1.76
C PRO A 169 17.89 14.39 0.23
N THR A 170 18.22 13.28 -0.43
CA THR A 170 18.15 13.11 -1.89
C THR A 170 16.87 12.43 -2.32
#